data_AF-A0A1Y0G747-F1
#
_entry.id   AF-A0A1Y0G747-F1
#
_cell.length_a   1.000
_cell.length_b   1.000
_cell.length_c   1.000
_cell.angle_alpha   90.00
_cell.angle_beta   90.00
_cell.angle_gamma   90.00
#
_symmetry.space_group_name_H-M   'P 1'
#
loop_
_entity.id
_entity.type
_entity.pdbx_description
1 polymer ?
#
loop_
_entity_poly.entity_id
_entity_poly.type
_entity_poly.pdbx_seq_one_letter_code
_entity_poly.pdbx_strand_id
1 'polypeptide(L)'
;MSLFIYANFKADVLSRNGLLHLLIADGNIDEAFIRQHTLGFDELAKVVMTYAPERVEALSGVPAADLKKAAELITRSSMLVSTCLQGVYQSNQATAAAVQVNNINLILGRIGRPGCGLLQMNGQPTAQNTRESGADGDLPGFRNWDNPQHIEQLAEIWNVDPAIIPHWSPLTHALQIFRYCEIGSIRFLWIQATNPAVSLPNLNRVRQILERSGLFVIVQDAFLTETAQFADVVLPAALWGEKTGCFTNVDRTVHISHKAVEPPGEARADLDIKENDWIRLSSRRGQMEAPARIGNIAPGELFVPFHYGYWDNPCRARAANELTIYEWDPVSKEPHYKYAAVKLEKIASPSSLQPESMRVADNEGGANANESFRNPPPPAAHIADYIGLLQESEQRLVKGLNQLAHTHAEEPDIGTLSRLFASWSQNAVQALQPFTEQYGERQAGEPERLDAALLIPRKPGGFNLLRHLHDLWLMVNESLISIDVLEQASKALRDQELEAAIGHIRQQNQRQAVWLWTRIRQAAPQTLVVPS
;
A
#
# COMPACT_ATOMS: atom_id res chain seq x y z
N MET A 1 -43.97 30.61 4.86
CA MET A 1 -43.22 31.46 5.80
C MET A 1 -41.75 31.09 5.65
N SER A 2 -40.86 32.07 5.49
CA SER A 2 -39.40 31.85 5.47
C SER A 2 -38.82 32.25 6.82
N LEU A 3 -37.87 31.47 7.31
CA LEU A 3 -37.07 31.76 8.50
C LEU A 3 -35.60 31.69 8.09
N PHE A 4 -34.83 32.69 8.50
CA PHE A 4 -33.39 32.73 8.27
C PHE A 4 -32.71 32.81 9.63
N ILE A 5 -31.77 31.90 9.89
CA ILE A 5 -31.04 31.82 11.16
C ILE A 5 -29.59 32.15 10.88
N TYR A 6 -29.10 33.26 11.45
CA TYR A 6 -27.68 33.59 11.42
C TYR A 6 -26.95 32.76 12.47
N ALA A 7 -26.27 31.72 12.02
CA ALA A 7 -25.48 30.83 12.86
C ALA A 7 -23.99 31.18 12.71
N ASN A 8 -23.26 31.25 13.82
CA ASN A 8 -21.80 31.42 13.77
C ASN A 8 -21.10 30.05 13.55
N PHE A 9 -19.78 30.07 13.33
CA PHE A 9 -18.99 28.88 13.00
C PHE A 9 -19.00 27.79 14.09
N LYS A 10 -19.41 28.08 15.33
CA LYS A 10 -19.51 27.11 16.43
C LYS A 10 -20.88 26.43 16.50
N ALA A 11 -21.85 26.92 15.75
CA ALA A 11 -23.25 26.62 15.97
C ALA A 11 -23.75 25.35 15.28
N ASP A 12 -22.97 24.73 14.37
CA ASP A 12 -23.53 23.76 13.43
C ASP A 12 -24.14 22.53 14.13
N VAL A 13 -23.36 21.79 14.90
CA VAL A 13 -23.89 20.63 15.66
C VAL A 13 -24.81 21.08 16.80
N LEU A 14 -24.48 22.19 17.47
CA LEU A 14 -25.23 22.68 18.63
C LEU A 14 -26.67 23.06 18.28
N SER A 15 -26.86 23.80 17.19
CA SER A 15 -28.18 24.23 16.72
C SER A 15 -29.07 23.05 16.34
N ARG A 16 -28.51 22.02 15.68
CA ARG A 16 -29.26 20.79 15.34
C ARG A 16 -29.61 19.95 16.55
N ASN A 17 -28.70 19.84 17.53
CA ASN A 17 -29.03 19.21 18.81
C ASN A 17 -30.14 19.97 19.54
N GLY A 18 -30.14 21.30 19.50
CA GLY A 18 -31.22 22.13 20.05
C GLY A 18 -32.56 21.93 19.33
N LEU A 19 -32.54 21.76 18.00
CA LEU A 19 -33.74 21.41 17.23
C LEU A 19 -34.26 20.03 17.60
N LEU A 20 -33.38 19.02 17.67
CA LEU A 20 -33.76 17.66 18.09
C LEU A 20 -34.30 17.63 19.51
N HIS A 21 -33.68 18.38 20.43
CA HIS A 21 -34.19 18.57 21.78
C HIS A 21 -35.64 19.04 21.77
N LEU A 22 -35.94 20.12 21.03
CA LEU A 22 -37.28 20.68 20.94
C LEU A 22 -38.29 19.69 20.34
N LEU A 23 -37.94 19.05 19.23
CA LEU A 23 -38.82 18.08 18.56
C LEU A 23 -39.15 16.89 19.47
N ILE A 24 -38.17 16.37 20.22
CA ILE A 24 -38.35 15.25 21.14
C ILE A 24 -39.12 15.69 22.40
N ALA A 25 -38.75 16.81 23.01
CA ALA A 25 -39.37 17.31 24.25
C ALA A 25 -40.86 17.63 24.06
N ASP A 26 -41.23 18.16 22.89
CA ASP A 26 -42.61 18.50 22.57
C ASP A 26 -43.44 17.29 22.10
N GLY A 27 -42.84 16.09 22.01
CA GLY A 27 -43.50 14.88 21.50
C GLY A 27 -43.80 14.92 19.99
N ASN A 28 -43.17 15.85 19.26
CA ASN A 28 -43.37 16.06 17.83
C ASN A 28 -42.49 15.10 17.01
N ILE A 29 -42.62 13.80 17.28
CA ILE A 29 -41.87 12.72 16.66
C ILE A 29 -42.80 11.61 16.17
N ASP A 30 -42.35 10.81 15.20
CA ASP A 30 -43.06 9.63 14.72
C ASP A 30 -42.55 8.38 15.46
N GLU A 31 -43.13 8.12 16.63
CA GLU A 31 -42.72 6.98 17.47
C GLU A 31 -42.88 5.62 16.76
N ALA A 32 -43.88 5.49 15.89
CA ALA A 32 -44.13 4.26 15.15
C ALA A 32 -43.01 4.03 14.13
N PHE A 33 -42.66 5.06 13.36
CA PHE A 33 -41.55 5.01 12.41
C PHE A 33 -40.22 4.76 13.12
N ILE A 34 -39.94 5.48 14.22
CA ILE A 34 -38.71 5.32 14.99
C ILE A 34 -38.53 3.86 15.43
N ARG A 35 -39.59 3.25 15.98
CA ARG A 35 -39.57 1.86 16.48
C ARG A 35 -39.37 0.84 15.37
N GLN A 36 -39.93 1.09 14.18
CA GLN A 36 -39.90 0.14 13.07
C GLN A 36 -38.64 0.24 12.22
N HIS A 37 -38.03 1.42 12.13
CA HIS A 37 -37.04 1.72 11.09
C HIS A 37 -35.74 2.38 11.59
N THR A 38 -35.58 2.61 12.89
CA THR A 38 -34.37 3.23 13.43
C THR A 38 -33.79 2.43 14.60
N LEU A 39 -32.54 2.72 14.96
CA LEU A 39 -31.81 2.14 16.08
C LEU A 39 -31.13 3.27 16.87
N GLY A 40 -30.96 3.11 18.18
CA GLY A 40 -30.21 4.05 19.02
C GLY A 40 -30.93 5.35 19.39
N PHE A 41 -32.27 5.38 19.30
CA PHE A 41 -33.06 6.58 19.64
C PHE A 41 -32.90 6.99 21.10
N ASP A 42 -32.90 6.05 22.04
CA ASP A 42 -32.80 6.34 23.47
C ASP A 42 -31.45 7.01 23.81
N GLU A 43 -30.37 6.56 23.19
CA GLU A 43 -29.03 7.14 23.29
C GLU A 43 -28.99 8.54 22.70
N LEU A 44 -29.56 8.73 21.50
CA LEU A 44 -29.69 10.04 20.88
C LEU A 44 -30.45 11.00 21.80
N ALA A 45 -31.62 10.58 22.29
CA ALA A 45 -32.47 11.35 23.18
C ALA A 45 -31.71 11.78 24.45
N LYS A 46 -31.05 10.84 25.14
CA LYS A 46 -30.22 11.13 26.32
C LYS A 46 -29.21 12.25 26.05
N VAL A 47 -28.55 12.23 24.89
CA VAL A 47 -27.56 13.25 24.52
C VAL A 47 -28.24 14.59 24.22
N VAL A 48 -29.20 14.63 23.29
CA VAL A 48 -29.81 15.89 22.82
C VAL A 48 -30.66 16.56 23.90
N MET A 49 -31.23 15.80 24.85
CA MET A 49 -31.95 16.38 25.99
C MET A 49 -31.07 17.26 26.88
N THR A 50 -29.73 17.15 26.80
CA THR A 50 -28.81 18.06 27.51
C THR A 50 -28.60 19.41 26.81
N TYR A 51 -29.11 19.59 25.58
CA TYR A 51 -28.96 20.76 24.73
C TYR A 51 -30.24 21.60 24.65
N ALA A 52 -30.77 22.02 25.80
CA ALA A 52 -31.89 22.96 25.84
C ALA A 52 -31.58 24.25 25.02
N PRO A 53 -32.58 24.89 24.39
CA PRO A 53 -32.37 26.04 23.49
C PRO A 53 -31.55 27.17 24.11
N GLU A 54 -31.77 27.49 25.38
CA GLU A 54 -31.06 28.55 26.11
C GLU A 54 -29.58 28.21 26.30
N ARG A 55 -29.26 26.92 26.50
CA ARG A 55 -27.87 26.44 26.54
C ARG A 55 -27.23 26.55 25.15
N VAL A 56 -27.97 26.19 24.11
CA VAL A 56 -27.48 26.30 22.73
C VAL A 56 -27.21 27.75 22.38
N GLU A 57 -28.09 28.68 22.75
CA GLU A 57 -27.88 30.11 22.58
C GLU A 57 -26.61 30.60 23.29
N ALA A 58 -26.42 30.22 24.55
CA ALA A 58 -25.22 30.61 25.31
C ALA A 58 -23.91 30.10 24.66
N LEU A 59 -23.92 28.90 24.07
CA LEU A 59 -22.73 28.27 23.49
C LEU A 59 -22.47 28.68 22.03
N SER A 60 -23.54 28.90 21.25
CA SER A 60 -23.48 29.08 19.81
C SER A 60 -23.84 30.49 19.35
N GLY A 61 -24.46 31.31 20.19
CA GLY A 61 -25.00 32.62 19.81
C GLY A 61 -26.22 32.57 18.90
N VAL A 62 -26.76 31.38 18.58
CA VAL A 62 -28.02 31.25 17.84
C VAL A 62 -29.19 31.51 18.81
N PRO A 63 -30.07 32.50 18.56
CA PRO A 63 -31.17 32.81 19.45
C PRO A 63 -32.07 31.60 19.72
N ALA A 64 -32.39 31.32 20.99
CA ALA A 64 -33.29 30.23 21.34
C ALA A 64 -34.68 30.40 20.70
N ALA A 65 -35.11 31.65 20.51
CA ALA A 65 -36.37 31.99 19.83
C ALA A 65 -36.39 31.49 18.38
N ASP A 66 -35.27 31.61 17.65
CA ASP A 66 -35.16 31.16 16.26
C ASP A 66 -35.19 29.64 16.16
N LEU A 67 -34.53 28.94 17.10
CA LEU A 67 -34.59 27.48 17.19
C LEU A 67 -36.01 26.98 17.46
N LYS A 68 -36.70 27.60 18.44
CA LYS A 68 -38.11 27.31 18.73
C LYS A 68 -39.00 27.55 17.52
N LYS A 69 -38.77 28.65 16.78
CA LYS A 69 -39.53 28.96 15.57
C LYS A 69 -39.28 27.95 14.46
N ALA A 70 -38.04 27.51 14.28
CA ALA A 70 -37.68 26.47 13.32
C ALA A 70 -38.34 25.13 13.67
N ALA A 71 -38.28 24.70 14.93
CA ALA A 71 -38.95 23.48 15.39
C ALA A 71 -40.48 23.53 15.15
N GLU A 72 -41.11 24.68 15.41
CA GLU A 72 -42.54 24.88 15.12
C GLU A 72 -42.84 24.74 13.61
N LEU A 73 -42.05 25.38 12.75
CA LEU A 73 -42.23 25.32 11.29
C LEU A 73 -42.04 23.91 10.75
N ILE A 74 -41.02 23.20 11.24
CA ILE A 74 -40.77 21.80 10.90
C ILE A 74 -41.94 20.94 11.35
N THR A 75 -42.39 21.07 12.60
CA THR A 75 -43.50 20.27 13.14
C THR A 75 -44.77 20.41 12.30
N ARG A 76 -45.12 21.63 11.89
CA ARG A 76 -46.34 21.90 11.11
C ARG A 76 -46.28 21.37 9.67
N SER A 77 -45.10 21.05 9.13
CA SER A 77 -44.99 20.59 7.74
C SER A 77 -45.22 19.08 7.64
N SER A 78 -46.03 18.62 6.69
CA SER A 78 -46.20 17.18 6.42
C SER A 78 -45.09 16.61 5.53
N MET A 79 -44.25 17.49 4.98
CA MET A 79 -43.14 17.21 4.07
C MET A 79 -41.89 17.95 4.54
N LEU A 80 -40.72 17.34 4.36
CA LEU A 80 -39.44 17.94 4.73
C LEU A 80 -38.37 17.49 3.73
N VAL A 81 -37.80 18.46 3.01
CA VAL A 81 -36.59 18.25 2.22
C VAL A 81 -35.45 18.95 2.91
N SER A 82 -34.41 18.19 3.26
CA SER A 82 -33.20 18.73 3.87
C SER A 82 -32.08 18.76 2.84
N THR A 83 -31.41 19.90 2.73
CA THR A 83 -30.24 20.07 1.84
C THR A 83 -29.06 20.64 2.59
N CYS A 84 -27.87 20.14 2.29
CA CYS A 84 -26.62 20.57 2.92
C CYS A 84 -25.53 20.70 1.85
N LEU A 85 -24.65 21.69 2.03
CA LEU A 85 -23.48 21.97 1.19
C LEU A 85 -22.24 22.17 2.08
N GLN A 86 -21.19 22.79 1.55
CA GLN A 86 -19.88 22.96 2.16
C GLN A 86 -19.91 23.62 3.56
N GLY A 87 -20.89 24.46 3.86
CA GLY A 87 -21.05 25.05 5.20
C GLY A 87 -21.23 24.00 6.32
N VAL A 88 -21.70 22.81 5.97
CA VAL A 88 -21.79 21.65 6.89
C VAL A 88 -20.56 20.75 6.74
N TYR A 89 -20.16 20.44 5.50
CA TYR A 89 -19.15 19.42 5.22
C TYR A 89 -17.70 19.87 5.42
N GLN A 90 -17.38 21.16 5.29
CA GLN A 90 -16.03 21.70 5.47
C GLN A 90 -15.82 22.23 6.90
N SER A 91 -16.04 21.35 7.88
CA SER A 91 -15.96 21.66 9.31
C SER A 91 -15.33 20.50 10.07
N ASN A 92 -14.72 20.79 11.22
CA ASN A 92 -14.13 19.77 12.11
C ASN A 92 -15.16 18.85 12.77
N GLN A 93 -16.46 19.15 12.64
CA GLN A 93 -17.57 18.34 13.12
C GLN A 93 -18.58 17.98 12.02
N ALA A 94 -18.14 17.98 10.76
CA ALA A 94 -18.98 17.74 9.59
C ALA A 94 -19.84 16.47 9.68
N THR A 95 -19.23 15.34 10.06
CA THR A 95 -19.94 14.05 10.18
C THR A 95 -21.04 14.13 11.22
N ALA A 96 -20.75 14.69 12.40
CA ALA A 96 -21.76 14.84 13.45
C ALA A 96 -22.91 15.74 12.99
N ALA A 97 -22.60 16.86 12.35
CA ALA A 97 -23.62 17.78 11.84
C ALA A 97 -24.51 17.12 10.78
N ALA A 98 -23.92 16.39 9.81
CA ALA A 98 -24.64 15.65 8.80
C ALA A 98 -25.55 14.56 9.41
N VAL A 99 -25.04 13.80 10.38
CA VAL A 99 -25.82 12.81 11.14
C VAL A 99 -27.01 13.47 11.83
N GLN A 100 -26.85 14.66 12.41
CA GLN A 100 -28.01 15.33 13.04
C GLN A 100 -29.06 15.79 12.03
N VAL A 101 -28.68 16.17 10.81
CA VAL A 101 -29.65 16.43 9.75
C VAL A 101 -30.42 15.16 9.40
N ASN A 102 -29.74 14.02 9.30
CA ASN A 102 -30.39 12.72 9.09
C ASN A 102 -31.35 12.40 10.24
N ASN A 103 -30.91 12.57 11.49
CA ASN A 103 -31.72 12.31 12.67
C ASN A 103 -33.01 13.12 12.68
N ILE A 104 -32.98 14.41 12.32
CA ILE A 104 -34.18 15.25 12.23
C ILE A 104 -35.21 14.62 11.27
N ASN A 105 -34.77 14.13 10.10
CA ASN A 105 -35.68 13.51 9.14
C ASN A 105 -36.19 12.14 9.63
N LEU A 106 -35.33 11.36 10.30
CA LEU A 106 -35.65 10.03 10.82
C LEU A 106 -36.62 10.07 11.99
N ILE A 107 -36.42 10.95 12.99
CA ILE A 107 -37.33 11.05 14.14
C ILE A 107 -38.72 11.55 13.75
N LEU A 108 -38.83 12.21 12.60
CA LEU A 108 -40.09 12.70 12.05
C LEU A 108 -40.76 11.71 11.08
N GLY A 109 -40.11 10.59 10.73
CA GLY A 109 -40.60 9.67 9.68
C GLY A 109 -40.69 10.32 8.28
N ARG A 110 -39.87 11.34 8.03
CA ARG A 110 -39.91 12.13 6.78
C ARG A 110 -38.79 11.73 5.82
N ILE A 111 -38.78 10.46 5.46
CA ILE A 111 -37.87 9.89 4.47
C ILE A 111 -38.59 8.80 3.66
N GLY A 112 -38.14 8.56 2.42
CA GLY A 112 -38.64 7.44 1.61
C GLY A 112 -39.99 7.66 0.93
N ARG A 113 -40.49 8.90 0.87
CA ARG A 113 -41.74 9.26 0.17
C ARG A 113 -41.62 10.61 -0.55
N PRO A 114 -42.43 10.88 -1.59
CA PRO A 114 -42.38 12.15 -2.32
C PRO A 114 -42.46 13.38 -1.40
N GLY A 115 -41.57 14.35 -1.64
CA GLY A 115 -41.45 15.57 -0.83
C GLY A 115 -40.75 15.38 0.53
N CYS A 116 -40.23 14.17 0.82
CA CYS A 116 -39.55 13.86 2.07
C CYS A 116 -38.19 13.20 1.80
N GLY A 117 -37.10 13.86 2.17
CA GLY A 117 -35.78 13.27 2.02
C GLY A 117 -34.63 14.24 2.18
N LEU A 118 -33.44 13.65 2.08
CA LEU A 118 -32.18 14.36 2.17
C LEU A 118 -31.56 14.45 0.77
N LEU A 119 -31.25 15.66 0.35
CA LEU A 119 -30.52 15.94 -0.87
C LEU A 119 -29.15 16.49 -0.50
N GLN A 120 -28.15 15.63 -0.51
CA GLN A 120 -26.76 16.06 -0.44
C GLN A 120 -26.40 16.74 -1.77
N MET A 121 -26.34 18.06 -1.75
CA MET A 121 -25.94 18.82 -2.94
C MET A 121 -24.44 18.70 -3.14
N ASN A 122 -24.05 18.11 -4.27
CA ASN A 122 -22.67 18.05 -4.70
C ASN A 122 -22.31 19.36 -5.41
N GLY A 123 -21.14 19.92 -5.11
CA GLY A 123 -20.70 21.19 -5.72
C GLY A 123 -20.20 21.04 -7.15
N GLN A 124 -19.51 19.93 -7.45
CA GLN A 124 -18.98 19.63 -8.79
C GLN A 124 -19.95 18.74 -9.58
N PRO A 125 -20.04 18.92 -10.92
CA PRO A 125 -21.01 18.21 -11.76
C PRO A 125 -20.83 16.69 -11.80
N THR A 126 -19.60 16.19 -11.60
CA THR A 126 -19.26 14.76 -11.63
C THR A 126 -18.92 14.17 -10.27
N ALA A 127 -19.07 14.91 -9.16
CA ALA A 127 -18.66 14.42 -7.85
C ALA A 127 -19.35 13.10 -7.47
N GLN A 128 -20.61 12.95 -7.87
CA GLN A 128 -21.35 11.71 -7.64
C GLN A 128 -20.79 10.55 -8.48
N ASN A 129 -20.49 10.77 -9.77
CA ASN A 129 -19.84 9.76 -10.62
C ASN A 129 -18.51 9.30 -10.06
N THR A 130 -17.71 10.25 -9.58
CA THR A 130 -16.39 9.99 -9.02
C THR A 130 -16.50 9.04 -7.83
N ARG A 131 -17.48 9.26 -6.93
CA ARG A 131 -17.75 8.39 -5.79
C ARG A 131 -18.27 7.01 -6.22
N GLU A 132 -19.24 6.99 -7.13
CA GLU A 132 -19.78 5.74 -7.69
C GLU A 132 -18.70 4.89 -8.37
N SER A 133 -17.68 5.55 -8.93
CA SER A 133 -16.54 4.90 -9.59
C SER A 133 -15.37 4.58 -8.65
N GLY A 134 -15.49 4.85 -7.34
CA GLY A 134 -14.48 4.50 -6.33
C GLY A 134 -13.32 5.49 -6.17
N ALA A 135 -13.46 6.73 -6.62
CA ALA A 135 -12.40 7.74 -6.60
C ALA A 135 -12.46 8.73 -5.41
N ASP A 136 -13.14 8.38 -4.31
CA ASP A 136 -13.28 9.19 -3.09
C ASP A 136 -13.07 8.38 -1.79
N GLY A 137 -12.25 7.32 -1.85
CA GLY A 137 -11.96 6.49 -0.67
C GLY A 137 -12.95 5.36 -0.39
N ASP A 138 -13.83 5.04 -1.35
CA ASP A 138 -14.63 3.82 -1.43
C ASP A 138 -14.21 3.01 -2.66
N LEU A 139 -14.58 1.73 -2.74
CA LEU A 139 -14.43 0.94 -3.98
C LEU A 139 -15.64 1.15 -4.90
N PRO A 140 -15.51 0.90 -6.23
CA PRO A 140 -16.59 1.14 -7.19
C PRO A 140 -17.92 0.52 -6.77
N GLY A 141 -19.00 1.26 -6.97
CA GLY A 141 -20.36 0.90 -6.54
C GLY A 141 -20.59 1.05 -5.04
N PHE A 142 -19.86 1.95 -4.36
CA PHE A 142 -19.91 2.13 -2.90
C PHE A 142 -19.58 0.85 -2.12
N ARG A 143 -18.68 0.03 -2.66
CA ARG A 143 -18.23 -1.18 -2.00
C ARG A 143 -17.34 -0.82 -0.83
N ASN A 144 -17.71 -1.31 0.36
CA ASN A 144 -16.88 -1.21 1.55
C ASN A 144 -15.62 -2.07 1.39
N TRP A 145 -14.45 -1.44 1.54
CA TRP A 145 -13.14 -2.09 1.49
C TRP A 145 -12.95 -3.12 2.61
N ASP A 146 -13.57 -2.93 3.78
CA ASP A 146 -13.45 -3.83 4.94
C ASP A 146 -14.45 -5.00 4.89
N ASN A 147 -15.25 -5.10 3.82
CA ASN A 147 -16.17 -6.23 3.63
C ASN A 147 -15.55 -7.26 2.67
N PRO A 148 -15.15 -8.45 3.16
CA PRO A 148 -14.54 -9.49 2.31
C PRO A 148 -15.40 -9.88 1.12
N GLN A 149 -16.73 -9.93 1.27
CA GLN A 149 -17.64 -10.28 0.18
C GLN A 149 -17.63 -9.23 -0.93
N HIS A 150 -17.49 -7.95 -0.57
CA HIS A 150 -17.38 -6.88 -1.57
C HIS A 150 -16.06 -6.95 -2.32
N ILE A 151 -14.96 -7.32 -1.63
CA ILE A 151 -13.66 -7.54 -2.26
C ILE A 151 -13.72 -8.72 -3.22
N GLU A 152 -14.27 -9.85 -2.80
CA GLU A 152 -14.46 -11.03 -3.65
C GLU A 152 -15.29 -10.70 -4.91
N GLN A 153 -16.42 -10.00 -4.75
CA GLN A 153 -17.23 -9.55 -5.88
C GLN A 153 -16.46 -8.65 -6.84
N LEU A 154 -15.67 -7.71 -6.31
CA LEU A 154 -14.88 -6.80 -7.14
C LEU A 154 -13.74 -7.54 -7.86
N ALA A 155 -13.08 -8.46 -7.16
CA ALA A 155 -12.04 -9.32 -7.69
C ALA A 155 -12.56 -10.21 -8.82
N GLU A 156 -13.76 -10.78 -8.68
CA GLU A 156 -14.44 -11.54 -9.74
C GLU A 156 -14.74 -10.66 -10.96
N ILE A 157 -15.32 -9.46 -10.76
CA ILE A 157 -15.63 -8.53 -11.85
C ILE A 157 -14.36 -8.08 -12.59
N TRP A 158 -13.29 -7.83 -11.85
CA TRP A 158 -12.00 -7.41 -12.41
C TRP A 158 -11.15 -8.57 -12.89
N ASN A 159 -11.55 -9.81 -12.61
CA ASN A 159 -10.80 -11.02 -12.90
C ASN A 159 -9.36 -10.98 -12.34
N VAL A 160 -9.22 -10.63 -11.05
CA VAL A 160 -7.95 -10.58 -10.33
C VAL A 160 -8.04 -11.38 -9.04
N ASP A 161 -6.90 -11.75 -8.45
CA ASP A 161 -6.89 -12.30 -7.09
C ASP A 161 -7.30 -11.20 -6.08
N PRO A 162 -8.16 -11.48 -5.08
CA PRO A 162 -8.54 -10.53 -4.04
C PRO A 162 -7.36 -9.81 -3.36
N ALA A 163 -6.21 -10.47 -3.24
CA ALA A 163 -5.00 -9.89 -2.65
C ALA A 163 -4.38 -8.75 -3.49
N ILE A 164 -4.72 -8.64 -4.78
CA ILE A 164 -4.31 -7.51 -5.64
C ILE A 164 -5.05 -6.23 -5.25
N ILE A 165 -6.27 -6.35 -4.72
CA ILE A 165 -7.09 -5.20 -4.30
C ILE A 165 -6.64 -4.81 -2.89
N PRO A 166 -6.01 -3.64 -2.68
CA PRO A 166 -5.57 -3.24 -1.35
C PRO A 166 -6.77 -2.95 -0.45
N HIS A 167 -6.99 -3.80 0.56
CA HIS A 167 -8.17 -3.74 1.44
C HIS A 167 -7.86 -4.02 2.92
N TRP A 168 -6.58 -4.00 3.30
CA TRP A 168 -6.13 -4.18 4.70
C TRP A 168 -6.06 -2.86 5.49
N SER A 169 -6.44 -1.75 4.88
CA SER A 169 -6.49 -0.43 5.52
C SER A 169 -7.48 0.48 4.80
N PRO A 170 -8.01 1.53 5.47
CA PRO A 170 -8.78 2.57 4.79
C PRO A 170 -8.05 3.15 3.60
N LEU A 171 -8.80 3.48 2.55
CA LEU A 171 -8.26 4.09 1.34
C LEU A 171 -7.57 5.43 1.65
N THR A 172 -6.45 5.68 0.98
CA THR A 172 -5.61 6.85 1.25
C THR A 172 -6.24 8.13 0.68
N HIS A 173 -6.71 9.03 1.54
CA HIS A 173 -7.30 10.30 1.11
C HIS A 173 -6.26 11.31 0.60
N ALA A 174 -6.70 12.30 -0.19
CA ALA A 174 -5.82 13.25 -0.88
C ALA A 174 -4.76 13.93 0.00
N LEU A 175 -5.13 14.46 1.18
CA LEU A 175 -4.15 15.09 2.09
C LEU A 175 -3.07 14.11 2.58
N GLN A 176 -3.40 12.82 2.72
CA GLN A 176 -2.44 11.79 3.10
C GLN A 176 -1.54 11.39 1.92
N ILE A 177 -2.08 11.34 0.70
CA ILE A 177 -1.28 11.18 -0.53
C ILE A 177 -0.20 12.27 -0.59
N PHE A 178 -0.59 13.54 -0.44
CA PHE A 178 0.37 14.66 -0.44
C PHE A 178 1.40 14.57 0.69
N ARG A 179 1.00 14.10 1.89
CA ARG A 179 1.95 13.83 2.98
C ARG A 179 2.94 12.73 2.61
N TYR A 180 2.50 11.65 1.95
CA TYR A 180 3.40 10.60 1.48
C TYR A 180 4.35 11.06 0.37
N CYS A 181 3.90 11.96 -0.51
CA CYS A 181 4.78 12.64 -1.45
C CYS A 181 5.84 13.49 -0.72
N GLU A 182 5.43 14.23 0.31
CA GLU A 182 6.33 15.09 1.10
C GLU A 182 7.45 14.29 1.79
N ILE A 183 7.14 13.13 2.36
CA ILE A 183 8.14 12.26 3.03
C ILE A 183 8.87 11.32 2.06
N GLY A 184 8.50 11.30 0.77
CA GLY A 184 9.15 10.52 -0.28
C GLY A 184 8.76 9.04 -0.33
N SER A 185 7.67 8.64 0.35
CA SER A 185 7.07 7.30 0.25
C SER A 185 6.30 7.11 -1.06
N ILE A 186 5.64 8.18 -1.55
CA ILE A 186 5.12 8.26 -2.92
C ILE A 186 6.10 9.11 -3.72
N ARG A 187 6.57 8.58 -4.86
CA ARG A 187 7.50 9.26 -5.77
C ARG A 187 6.94 9.47 -7.17
N PHE A 188 5.72 9.00 -7.40
CA PHE A 188 4.98 9.16 -8.65
C PHE A 188 3.58 9.64 -8.30
N LEU A 189 3.18 10.79 -8.83
CA LEU A 189 1.88 11.39 -8.58
C LEU A 189 1.22 11.74 -9.92
N TRP A 190 0.05 11.16 -10.18
CA TRP A 190 -0.76 11.48 -11.36
C TRP A 190 -1.99 12.28 -10.92
N ILE A 191 -2.06 13.52 -11.38
CA ILE A 191 -3.13 14.46 -11.09
C ILE A 191 -4.00 14.59 -12.35
N GLN A 192 -5.28 14.26 -12.24
CA GLN A 192 -6.21 14.27 -13.36
C GLN A 192 -7.36 15.24 -13.09
N ALA A 193 -7.60 16.17 -14.03
CA ALA A 193 -8.74 17.08 -14.05
C ALA A 193 -8.98 17.83 -12.72
N THR A 194 -7.91 18.21 -12.02
CA THR A 194 -7.95 18.95 -10.76
C THR A 194 -6.70 19.79 -10.57
N ASN A 195 -6.81 20.87 -9.78
CA ASN A 195 -5.78 21.91 -9.65
C ASN A 195 -5.36 22.11 -8.17
N PRO A 196 -4.70 21.12 -7.54
CA PRO A 196 -4.33 21.15 -6.11
C PRO A 196 -3.42 22.32 -5.72
N ALA A 197 -2.62 22.86 -6.64
CA ALA A 197 -1.79 24.06 -6.40
C ALA A 197 -2.61 25.34 -6.17
N VAL A 198 -3.94 25.27 -6.33
CA VAL A 198 -4.91 26.34 -6.07
C VAL A 198 -6.01 25.92 -5.09
N SER A 199 -6.47 24.66 -5.14
CA SER A 199 -7.68 24.22 -4.42
C SER A 199 -7.43 23.54 -3.07
N LEU A 200 -6.23 23.03 -2.80
CA LEU A 200 -5.93 22.38 -1.51
C LEU A 200 -5.61 23.39 -0.39
N PRO A 201 -5.83 23.04 0.88
CA PRO A 201 -5.42 23.89 2.00
C PRO A 201 -3.89 23.96 2.13
N ASN A 202 -3.39 25.07 2.67
CA ASN A 202 -1.96 25.33 2.84
C ASN A 202 -1.16 25.25 1.53
N LEU A 203 -1.54 26.10 0.58
CA LEU A 203 -1.00 26.12 -0.78
C LEU A 203 0.53 26.23 -0.84
N ASN A 204 1.15 26.97 0.08
CA ASN A 204 2.61 27.07 0.14
C ASN A 204 3.27 25.70 0.34
N ARG A 205 2.72 24.89 1.26
CA ARG A 205 3.21 23.53 1.49
C ARG A 205 2.92 22.61 0.29
N VAL A 206 1.73 22.71 -0.29
CA VAL A 206 1.35 21.90 -1.47
C VAL A 206 2.31 22.17 -2.65
N ARG A 207 2.60 23.44 -2.94
CA ARG A 207 3.54 23.83 -4.00
C ARG A 207 4.95 23.34 -3.72
N GLN A 208 5.43 23.50 -2.48
CA GLN A 208 6.73 22.96 -2.06
C GLN A 208 6.82 21.43 -2.22
N ILE A 209 5.73 20.69 -2.02
CA ILE A 209 5.69 19.24 -2.24
C ILE A 209 5.81 18.92 -3.74
N LEU A 210 5.09 19.65 -4.59
CA LEU A 210 5.12 19.46 -6.04
C LEU A 210 6.47 19.81 -6.66
N GLU A 211 7.23 20.75 -6.08
CA GLU A 211 8.58 21.14 -6.53
C GLU A 211 9.70 20.15 -6.11
N ARG A 212 9.39 19.11 -5.33
CA ARG A 212 10.43 18.21 -4.82
C ARG A 212 11.04 17.38 -5.96
N SER A 213 12.36 17.43 -6.09
CA SER A 213 13.12 16.67 -7.10
C SER A 213 12.94 15.13 -7.05
N GLY A 214 12.46 14.58 -5.93
CA GLY A 214 12.19 13.16 -5.77
C GLY A 214 10.76 12.72 -6.12
N LEU A 215 9.91 13.64 -6.60
CA LEU A 215 8.52 13.38 -6.95
C LEU A 215 8.33 13.62 -8.45
N PHE A 216 7.99 12.56 -9.18
CA PHE A 216 7.61 12.65 -10.59
C PHE A 216 6.12 12.93 -10.71
N VAL A 217 5.75 14.03 -11.36
CA VAL A 217 4.37 14.53 -11.44
C VAL A 217 3.87 14.49 -12.88
N ILE A 218 2.76 13.77 -13.10
CA ILE A 218 1.97 13.84 -14.33
C ILE A 218 0.73 14.69 -14.05
N VAL A 219 0.44 15.65 -14.93
CA VAL A 219 -0.82 16.39 -14.94
C VAL A 219 -1.57 16.09 -16.23
N GLN A 220 -2.77 15.53 -16.11
CA GLN A 220 -3.70 15.32 -17.21
C GLN A 220 -4.83 16.34 -17.11
N ASP A 221 -4.80 17.33 -18.00
CA ASP A 221 -5.71 18.47 -17.96
C ASP A 221 -5.96 19.02 -19.37
N ALA A 222 -7.07 19.72 -19.55
CA ALA A 222 -7.41 20.40 -20.81
C ALA A 222 -6.69 21.74 -20.94
N PHE A 223 -6.21 22.31 -19.82
CA PHE A 223 -5.53 23.60 -19.78
C PHE A 223 -4.19 23.51 -19.06
N LEU A 224 -3.28 24.45 -19.37
CA LEU A 224 -2.07 24.65 -18.59
C LEU A 224 -2.41 25.36 -17.26
N THR A 225 -2.89 24.56 -16.29
CA THR A 225 -3.25 25.04 -14.95
C THR A 225 -2.02 25.38 -14.12
N GLU A 226 -2.21 26.05 -12.98
CA GLU A 226 -1.15 26.32 -12.00
C GLU A 226 -0.49 25.03 -11.51
N THR A 227 -1.27 23.94 -11.37
CA THR A 227 -0.69 22.63 -11.04
C THR A 227 0.15 22.07 -12.19
N ALA A 228 -0.30 22.23 -13.44
CA ALA A 228 0.44 21.77 -14.62
C ALA A 228 1.82 22.45 -14.77
N GLN A 229 2.02 23.64 -14.21
CA GLN A 229 3.33 24.31 -14.20
C GLN A 229 4.38 23.58 -13.35
N PHE A 230 3.95 22.71 -12.42
CA PHE A 230 4.84 21.86 -11.62
C PHE A 230 5.02 20.45 -12.20
N ALA A 231 4.38 20.13 -13.32
CA ALA A 231 4.39 18.78 -13.87
C ALA A 231 5.69 18.49 -14.62
N ASP A 232 6.20 17.27 -14.50
CA ASP A 232 7.24 16.75 -15.39
C ASP A 232 6.65 16.38 -16.77
N VAL A 233 5.39 15.94 -16.79
CA VAL A 233 4.65 15.58 -18.00
C VAL A 233 3.24 16.15 -17.94
N VAL A 234 2.84 16.84 -19.00
CA VAL A 234 1.46 17.29 -19.21
C VAL A 234 0.81 16.44 -20.32
N LEU A 235 -0.33 15.83 -20.01
CA LEU A 235 -1.13 15.05 -20.95
C LEU A 235 -2.39 15.84 -21.33
N PRO A 236 -2.56 16.27 -22.60
CA PRO A 236 -3.73 17.04 -23.01
C PRO A 236 -4.99 16.17 -22.98
N ALA A 237 -5.99 16.61 -22.20
CA ALA A 237 -7.25 15.88 -22.01
C ALA A 237 -8.40 16.50 -22.80
N ALA A 238 -9.26 15.66 -23.38
CA ALA A 238 -10.48 16.09 -24.05
C ALA A 238 -11.53 16.58 -23.03
N LEU A 239 -12.20 17.68 -23.36
CA LEU A 239 -13.28 18.27 -22.57
C LEU A 239 -14.63 17.55 -22.78
N TRP A 240 -15.63 17.96 -22.00
CA TRP A 240 -16.97 17.35 -21.98
C TRP A 240 -17.62 17.20 -23.37
N GLY A 241 -17.56 18.23 -24.22
CA GLY A 241 -18.13 18.20 -25.58
C GLY A 241 -17.27 17.43 -26.60
N GLU A 242 -16.06 17.04 -26.23
CA GLU A 242 -15.08 16.40 -27.10
C GLU A 242 -15.00 14.88 -26.92
N LYS A 243 -15.72 14.35 -25.91
CA LYS A 243 -15.79 12.93 -25.59
C LYS A 243 -17.22 12.51 -25.24
N THR A 244 -17.48 11.21 -25.31
CA THR A 244 -18.72 10.64 -24.79
C THR A 244 -18.48 10.14 -23.37
N GLY A 245 -19.39 10.45 -22.45
CA GLY A 245 -19.30 10.03 -21.06
C GLY A 245 -20.63 10.13 -20.33
N CYS A 246 -20.62 9.94 -19.02
CA CYS A 246 -21.80 9.99 -18.18
C CYS A 246 -21.64 10.99 -17.01
N PHE A 247 -22.74 11.59 -16.59
CA PHE A 247 -22.84 12.49 -15.45
C PHE A 247 -23.99 12.04 -14.53
N THR A 248 -23.72 11.87 -13.24
CA THR A 248 -24.70 11.53 -12.21
C THR A 248 -25.00 12.79 -11.41
N ASN A 249 -26.24 13.24 -11.45
CA ASN A 249 -26.68 14.44 -10.74
C ASN A 249 -27.03 14.14 -9.26
N VAL A 250 -27.53 15.16 -8.55
CA VAL A 250 -27.87 15.08 -7.11
C VAL A 250 -28.96 14.05 -6.77
N ASP A 251 -29.89 13.78 -7.68
CA ASP A 251 -30.95 12.79 -7.47
C ASP A 251 -30.55 11.38 -7.93
N ARG A 252 -29.28 11.19 -8.30
CA ARG A 252 -28.68 9.94 -8.79
C ARG A 252 -29.15 9.50 -10.19
N THR A 253 -29.75 10.41 -10.96
CA THR A 253 -30.00 10.17 -12.39
C THR A 253 -28.69 10.24 -13.16
N VAL A 254 -28.43 9.18 -13.94
CA VAL A 254 -27.29 9.11 -14.86
C VAL A 254 -27.69 9.66 -16.22
N HIS A 255 -27.02 10.73 -16.64
CA HIS A 255 -27.18 11.38 -17.94
C HIS A 255 -26.02 10.97 -18.85
N ILE A 256 -26.33 10.55 -20.06
CA ILE A 256 -25.32 10.39 -21.11
C ILE A 256 -25.03 11.74 -21.75
N SER A 257 -23.74 12.07 -21.90
CA SER A 257 -23.26 13.22 -22.65
C SER A 257 -22.54 12.71 -23.89
N HIS A 258 -23.12 12.98 -25.05
CA HIS A 258 -22.55 12.56 -26.33
C HIS A 258 -21.51 13.57 -26.80
N LYS A 259 -20.44 13.06 -27.39
CA LYS A 259 -19.46 13.86 -28.11
C LYS A 259 -20.15 14.74 -29.15
N ALA A 260 -19.87 16.04 -29.08
CA ALA A 260 -20.41 17.05 -30.00
C ALA A 260 -19.39 17.53 -31.03
N VAL A 261 -18.10 17.55 -30.66
CA VAL A 261 -16.98 18.00 -31.52
C VAL A 261 -15.76 17.09 -31.36
N GLU A 262 -14.82 17.14 -32.31
CA GLU A 262 -13.53 16.46 -32.18
C GLU A 262 -12.62 17.15 -31.15
N PRO A 263 -11.83 16.39 -30.36
CA PRO A 263 -10.87 16.99 -29.45
C PRO A 263 -9.79 17.77 -30.21
N PRO A 264 -9.30 18.91 -29.69
CA PRO A 264 -8.30 19.71 -30.34
C PRO A 264 -6.90 19.07 -30.25
N GLY A 265 -6.13 19.18 -31.34
CA GLY A 265 -4.73 18.74 -31.37
C GLY A 265 -4.56 17.26 -31.05
N GLU A 266 -3.74 16.97 -30.04
CA GLU A 266 -3.47 15.60 -29.56
C GLU A 266 -4.30 15.22 -28.33
N ALA A 267 -5.28 16.04 -27.94
CA ALA A 267 -6.11 15.77 -26.77
C ALA A 267 -6.90 14.47 -26.94
N ARG A 268 -6.99 13.69 -25.86
CA ARG A 268 -7.68 12.39 -25.86
C ARG A 268 -8.68 12.31 -24.73
N ALA A 269 -9.70 11.47 -24.91
CA ALA A 269 -10.56 11.08 -23.79
C ALA A 269 -9.70 10.40 -22.71
N ASP A 270 -10.12 10.50 -21.46
CA ASP A 270 -9.33 10.12 -20.29
C ASP A 270 -8.86 8.65 -20.27
N LEU A 271 -9.46 7.80 -21.11
CA LEU A 271 -9.25 6.34 -21.15
C LEU A 271 -8.87 5.81 -22.56
N ASP A 272 -8.45 6.65 -23.52
CA ASP A 272 -8.41 6.23 -24.93
C ASP A 272 -7.16 5.41 -25.37
N ILE A 273 -7.39 4.12 -25.67
CA ILE A 273 -6.67 3.25 -26.62
C ILE A 273 -7.75 2.57 -27.50
N LYS A 274 -7.63 2.57 -28.84
CA LYS A 274 -8.63 2.00 -29.76
C LYS A 274 -8.18 0.70 -30.42
N GLU A 275 -9.15 -0.08 -30.93
CA GLU A 275 -8.91 -1.27 -31.77
C GLU A 275 -8.03 -0.90 -32.98
N ASN A 276 -7.03 -1.73 -33.26
CA ASN A 276 -6.01 -1.59 -34.31
C ASN A 276 -5.07 -0.39 -34.19
N ASP A 277 -5.09 0.36 -33.09
CA ASP A 277 -4.05 1.36 -32.83
C ASP A 277 -2.69 0.68 -32.72
N TRP A 278 -1.66 1.25 -33.34
CA TRP A 278 -0.30 0.74 -33.13
C TRP A 278 0.19 1.11 -31.74
N ILE A 279 0.67 0.11 -31.02
CA ILE A 279 1.15 0.24 -29.65
C ILE A 279 2.59 -0.25 -29.57
N ARG A 280 3.43 0.53 -28.89
CA ARG A 280 4.73 0.10 -28.39
C ARG A 280 4.60 -0.36 -26.94
N LEU A 281 5.05 -1.56 -26.68
CA LEU A 281 5.20 -2.12 -25.34
C LEU A 281 6.68 -2.09 -24.97
N SER A 282 7.02 -1.41 -23.87
CA SER A 282 8.40 -1.29 -23.39
C SER A 282 8.53 -1.84 -21.98
N SER A 283 9.57 -2.62 -21.74
CA SER A 283 9.98 -3.07 -20.40
C SER A 283 11.41 -2.62 -20.13
N ARG A 284 11.92 -2.87 -18.93
CA ARG A 284 13.34 -2.65 -18.61
C ARG A 284 14.32 -3.49 -19.46
N ARG A 285 13.83 -4.50 -20.19
CA ARG A 285 14.62 -5.50 -20.91
C ARG A 285 14.59 -5.34 -22.43
N GLY A 286 13.62 -4.59 -22.96
CA GLY A 286 13.40 -4.47 -24.39
C GLY A 286 12.07 -3.81 -24.71
N GLN A 287 11.76 -3.76 -26.00
CA GLN A 287 10.52 -3.19 -26.52
C GLN A 287 10.00 -4.02 -27.69
N MET A 288 8.69 -3.99 -27.91
CA MET A 288 8.05 -4.54 -29.10
C MET A 288 6.92 -3.62 -29.56
N GLU A 289 6.43 -3.83 -30.77
CA GLU A 289 5.33 -3.06 -31.35
C GLU A 289 4.28 -4.03 -31.92
N ALA A 290 3.01 -3.76 -31.67
CA ALA A 290 1.89 -4.56 -32.16
C ALA A 290 0.62 -3.70 -32.28
N PRO A 291 -0.33 -4.06 -33.16
CA PRO A 291 -1.64 -3.43 -33.17
C PRO A 291 -2.43 -3.85 -31.92
N ALA A 292 -3.13 -2.90 -31.29
CA ALA A 292 -4.01 -3.15 -30.17
C ALA A 292 -5.24 -3.94 -30.61
N ARG A 293 -5.57 -4.98 -29.84
CA ARG A 293 -6.86 -5.67 -29.93
C ARG A 293 -7.58 -5.47 -28.61
N ILE A 294 -8.69 -4.75 -28.64
CA ILE A 294 -9.53 -4.48 -27.49
C ILE A 294 -10.46 -5.69 -27.31
N GLY A 295 -10.13 -6.49 -26.31
CA GLY A 295 -10.88 -7.68 -25.93
C GLY A 295 -11.24 -7.67 -24.45
N ASN A 296 -11.82 -8.77 -23.99
CA ASN A 296 -12.22 -8.94 -22.60
C ASN A 296 -11.02 -9.36 -21.73
N ILE A 297 -10.12 -8.42 -21.44
CA ILE A 297 -8.91 -8.60 -20.60
C ILE A 297 -9.03 -7.66 -19.39
N ALA A 298 -8.54 -8.11 -18.22
CA ALA A 298 -8.61 -7.34 -16.98
C ALA A 298 -7.90 -5.97 -17.11
N PRO A 299 -8.45 -4.88 -16.52
CA PRO A 299 -7.79 -3.58 -16.51
C PRO A 299 -6.38 -3.65 -15.90
N GLY A 300 -5.38 -3.11 -16.62
CA GLY A 300 -3.97 -3.15 -16.20
C GLY A 300 -3.21 -4.39 -16.70
N GLU A 301 -3.91 -5.35 -17.29
CA GLU A 301 -3.31 -6.51 -17.95
C GLU A 301 -3.35 -6.36 -19.48
N LEU A 302 -2.44 -7.07 -20.13
CA LEU A 302 -2.44 -7.22 -21.57
C LEU A 302 -1.97 -8.61 -21.93
N PHE A 303 -2.51 -9.13 -23.03
CA PHE A 303 -2.10 -10.41 -23.59
C PHE A 303 -1.26 -10.18 -24.83
N VAL A 304 -0.09 -10.83 -24.89
CA VAL A 304 0.76 -10.82 -26.07
C VAL A 304 1.08 -12.27 -26.46
N PRO A 305 0.75 -12.70 -27.70
CA PRO A 305 1.17 -13.99 -28.20
C PRO A 305 2.70 -14.02 -28.46
N PHE A 306 3.36 -15.11 -28.08
CA PHE A 306 4.83 -15.26 -28.20
C PHE A 306 5.29 -15.87 -29.53
N HIS A 307 4.35 -16.22 -30.42
CA HIS A 307 4.65 -16.86 -31.71
C HIS A 307 5.24 -15.91 -32.76
N TYR A 308 5.31 -14.61 -32.46
CA TYR A 308 5.67 -13.56 -33.41
C TYR A 308 6.87 -12.75 -32.93
N GLY A 309 7.67 -12.29 -33.90
CA GLY A 309 8.84 -11.43 -33.69
C GLY A 309 10.17 -12.19 -33.73
N TYR A 310 11.24 -11.44 -33.96
CA TYR A 310 12.58 -11.93 -34.24
C TYR A 310 13.61 -11.18 -33.40
N TRP A 311 14.63 -11.89 -32.91
CA TRP A 311 15.72 -11.31 -32.13
C TRP A 311 16.92 -10.88 -32.99
N ASP A 312 17.00 -11.40 -34.22
CA ASP A 312 18.18 -11.44 -35.09
C ASP A 312 18.45 -10.14 -35.86
N ASN A 313 17.45 -9.29 -36.05
CA ASN A 313 17.57 -8.07 -36.85
C ASN A 313 16.74 -6.91 -36.24
N PRO A 314 17.35 -5.75 -35.95
CA PRO A 314 16.66 -4.60 -35.36
C PRO A 314 15.60 -3.96 -36.29
N CYS A 315 15.64 -4.24 -37.60
CA CYS A 315 14.64 -3.77 -38.55
C CYS A 315 13.39 -4.66 -38.61
N ARG A 316 13.34 -5.78 -37.88
CA ARG A 316 12.18 -6.69 -37.80
C ARG A 316 11.45 -6.54 -36.47
N ALA A 317 10.16 -6.89 -36.46
CA ALA A 317 9.36 -6.88 -35.24
C ALA A 317 10.03 -7.70 -34.13
N ARG A 318 10.13 -7.16 -32.92
CA ARG A 318 10.78 -7.81 -31.76
C ARG A 318 9.85 -8.83 -31.10
N ALA A 319 10.43 -9.90 -30.56
CA ALA A 319 9.66 -10.99 -29.95
C ALA A 319 9.10 -10.61 -28.56
N ALA A 320 7.91 -11.11 -28.23
CA ALA A 320 7.27 -10.83 -26.94
C ALA A 320 8.11 -11.22 -25.73
N ASN A 321 8.87 -12.33 -25.85
CA ASN A 321 9.73 -12.81 -24.77
C ASN A 321 10.89 -11.86 -24.43
N GLU A 322 11.22 -10.88 -25.26
CA GLU A 322 12.18 -9.83 -24.92
C GLU A 322 11.68 -8.91 -23.79
N LEU A 323 10.36 -8.89 -23.54
CA LEU A 323 9.77 -8.16 -22.42
C LEU A 323 9.75 -8.96 -21.12
N THR A 324 9.88 -10.29 -21.20
CA THR A 324 9.66 -11.21 -20.07
C THR A 324 10.82 -11.24 -19.09
N ILE A 325 10.53 -11.61 -17.84
CA ILE A 325 11.52 -11.61 -16.76
C ILE A 325 12.38 -12.89 -16.87
N TYR A 326 13.70 -12.76 -16.73
CA TYR A 326 14.60 -13.91 -16.61
C TYR A 326 14.62 -14.42 -15.17
N GLU A 327 13.49 -14.94 -14.73
CA GLU A 327 13.27 -15.56 -13.42
C GLU A 327 12.37 -16.79 -13.60
N TRP A 328 12.41 -17.70 -12.64
CA TRP A 328 11.60 -18.91 -12.62
C TRP A 328 11.10 -19.19 -11.21
N ASP A 329 10.02 -19.97 -11.12
CA ASP A 329 9.49 -20.39 -9.83
C ASP A 329 10.57 -21.14 -9.04
N PRO A 330 10.82 -20.77 -7.76
CA PRO A 330 11.92 -21.35 -6.99
C PRO A 330 11.77 -22.85 -6.76
N VAL A 331 10.58 -23.43 -6.90
CA VAL A 331 10.30 -24.86 -6.71
C VAL A 331 10.25 -25.60 -8.04
N SER A 332 9.32 -25.25 -8.95
CA SER A 332 9.08 -25.96 -10.21
C SER A 332 10.13 -25.67 -11.29
N LYS A 333 10.86 -24.56 -11.17
CA LYS A 333 11.82 -24.04 -12.16
C LYS A 333 11.17 -23.60 -13.48
N GLU A 334 9.86 -23.41 -13.48
CA GLU A 334 9.16 -22.90 -14.65
C GLU A 334 9.39 -21.40 -14.83
N PRO A 335 9.73 -20.91 -16.04
CA PRO A 335 9.97 -19.49 -16.28
C PRO A 335 8.71 -18.63 -16.14
N HIS A 336 8.88 -17.39 -15.66
CA HIS A 336 7.80 -16.43 -15.50
C HIS A 336 7.38 -15.80 -16.85
N TYR A 337 6.58 -16.52 -17.65
CA TYR A 337 6.03 -16.00 -18.92
C TYR A 337 4.72 -15.22 -18.78
N LYS A 338 3.97 -15.46 -17.70
CA LYS A 338 2.59 -14.97 -17.55
C LYS A 338 2.48 -13.56 -16.97
N TYR A 339 3.60 -12.97 -16.54
CA TYR A 339 3.62 -11.61 -16.04
C TYR A 339 4.94 -10.91 -16.37
N ALA A 340 4.84 -9.65 -16.76
CA ALA A 340 5.96 -8.73 -16.87
C ALA A 340 5.43 -7.30 -16.78
N ALA A 341 6.08 -6.46 -15.98
CA ALA A 341 5.76 -5.04 -15.96
C ALA A 341 6.20 -4.39 -17.28
N VAL A 342 5.23 -3.77 -17.98
CA VAL A 342 5.40 -3.13 -19.28
C VAL A 342 4.70 -1.78 -19.28
N LYS A 343 5.28 -0.81 -20.00
CA LYS A 343 4.67 0.48 -20.32
C LYS A 343 4.02 0.37 -21.70
N LEU A 344 2.81 0.91 -21.82
CA LEU A 344 2.08 1.00 -23.08
C LEU A 344 2.19 2.42 -23.65
N GLU A 345 2.54 2.54 -24.93
CA GLU A 345 2.61 3.81 -25.64
C GLU A 345 1.95 3.67 -27.02
N LYS A 346 1.01 4.57 -27.37
CA LYS A 346 0.43 4.59 -28.73
C LYS A 346 1.41 5.25 -29.70
N ILE A 347 1.68 4.59 -30.83
CA ILE A 347 2.55 5.07 -31.90
C ILE A 347 1.76 5.25 -33.20
N ALA A 348 2.22 6.15 -34.07
CA ALA A 348 1.52 6.44 -35.33
C ALA A 348 1.65 5.30 -36.37
N SER A 349 2.77 4.57 -36.35
CA SER A 349 3.06 3.44 -37.24
C SER A 349 4.23 2.61 -36.66
N PRO A 350 4.38 1.32 -37.02
CA PRO A 350 5.47 0.50 -36.53
C PRO A 350 6.80 0.97 -37.13
N SER A 351 7.84 0.98 -36.30
CA SER A 351 9.21 1.32 -36.70
C SER A 351 9.95 0.16 -37.36
N SER A 352 9.37 -1.05 -37.34
CA SER A 352 9.96 -2.29 -37.83
C SER A 352 9.07 -2.99 -38.85
N LEU A 353 9.69 -3.81 -39.71
CA LEU A 353 9.00 -4.69 -40.64
C LEU A 353 8.23 -5.77 -39.89
N GLN A 354 6.92 -5.78 -40.09
CA GLN A 354 5.99 -6.69 -39.43
C GLN A 354 5.92 -8.03 -40.18
N PRO A 355 5.68 -9.14 -39.48
CA PRO A 355 5.47 -10.44 -40.12
C PRO A 355 4.24 -10.41 -41.03
N GLU A 356 4.27 -11.14 -42.16
CA GLU A 356 3.10 -11.28 -43.05
C GLU A 356 1.92 -11.89 -42.29
N SER A 357 0.71 -11.36 -42.50
CA SER A 357 -0.49 -11.81 -41.80
C SER A 357 -0.91 -13.20 -42.27
N MET A 358 -1.06 -14.15 -41.33
CA MET A 358 -1.66 -15.46 -41.62
C MET A 358 -2.88 -15.72 -40.74
N ARG A 359 -3.96 -16.12 -41.41
CA ARG A 359 -5.16 -16.72 -40.82
C ARG A 359 -4.75 -17.91 -39.96
N VAL A 360 -5.32 -18.01 -38.76
CA VAL A 360 -5.13 -19.14 -37.85
C VAL A 360 -5.52 -20.43 -38.60
N ALA A 361 -4.54 -21.26 -38.91
CA ALA A 361 -4.74 -22.62 -39.41
C ALA A 361 -4.66 -23.59 -38.22
N ASP A 362 -5.52 -24.61 -38.27
CA ASP A 362 -5.67 -25.63 -37.25
C ASP A 362 -4.36 -26.38 -36.94
N ASN A 363 -4.21 -26.70 -35.65
CA ASN A 363 -3.11 -27.44 -35.01
C ASN A 363 -2.71 -28.72 -35.77
N GLU A 364 -1.42 -28.87 -36.14
CA GLU A 364 -0.69 -30.15 -36.10
C GLU A 364 0.84 -29.93 -35.97
N GLY A 365 1.48 -30.67 -35.06
CA GLY A 365 2.90 -31.06 -35.19
C GLY A 365 3.92 -30.39 -34.26
N GLY A 366 4.25 -31.05 -33.15
CA GLY A 366 5.47 -30.80 -32.38
C GLY A 366 6.55 -31.84 -32.66
N ALA A 367 7.81 -31.41 -32.78
CA ALA A 367 9.02 -32.17 -32.39
C ALA A 367 10.30 -31.36 -32.66
N ASN A 368 11.30 -31.56 -31.78
CA ASN A 368 12.74 -31.27 -31.91
C ASN A 368 13.27 -29.88 -31.57
N ALA A 369 13.68 -29.70 -30.30
CA ALA A 369 14.78 -28.81 -29.93
C ALA A 369 15.41 -29.31 -28.63
N ASN A 370 16.39 -30.22 -28.71
CA ASN A 370 17.12 -30.68 -27.54
C ASN A 370 18.54 -31.10 -27.89
N GLU A 371 19.39 -30.15 -28.32
CA GLU A 371 20.79 -30.45 -28.63
C GLU A 371 21.70 -29.20 -28.65
N SER A 372 21.86 -28.47 -27.52
CA SER A 372 22.97 -27.50 -27.37
C SER A 372 23.12 -26.87 -25.98
N PHE A 373 23.64 -27.61 -25.00
CA PHE A 373 24.33 -26.97 -23.86
C PHE A 373 25.55 -27.81 -23.44
N ARG A 374 26.76 -27.27 -23.66
CA ARG A 374 28.00 -27.76 -23.04
C ARG A 374 28.72 -26.61 -22.32
N ASN A 375 28.94 -26.87 -21.04
CA ASN A 375 29.62 -26.19 -19.93
C ASN A 375 30.56 -24.98 -20.20
N PRO A 376 30.37 -23.85 -19.49
CA PRO A 376 31.42 -22.87 -19.23
C PRO A 376 32.30 -23.27 -18.01
N PRO A 377 33.52 -22.71 -17.87
CA PRO A 377 34.42 -23.02 -16.75
C PRO A 377 33.92 -22.39 -15.44
N PRO A 378 34.30 -22.93 -14.24
CA PRO A 378 33.81 -22.40 -12.98
C PRO A 378 34.50 -21.06 -12.65
N PRO A 379 33.76 -20.05 -12.18
CA PRO A 379 34.35 -18.80 -11.71
C PRO A 379 35.21 -19.04 -10.46
N ALA A 380 36.30 -18.26 -10.32
CA ALA A 380 37.22 -18.32 -9.19
C ALA A 380 36.46 -18.16 -7.86
N ALA A 381 36.45 -19.20 -7.03
CA ALA A 381 35.65 -19.27 -5.83
C ALA A 381 36.24 -18.39 -4.70
N HIS A 382 35.44 -17.45 -4.20
CA HIS A 382 35.69 -16.64 -3.00
C HIS A 382 35.67 -17.47 -1.68
N ILE A 383 35.87 -18.79 -1.74
CA ILE A 383 35.70 -19.70 -0.61
C ILE A 383 36.68 -19.40 0.54
N ALA A 384 37.92 -19.02 0.20
CA ALA A 384 38.95 -18.64 1.17
C ALA A 384 38.54 -17.43 2.04
N ASP A 385 37.74 -16.52 1.48
CA ASP A 385 37.25 -15.33 2.20
C ASP A 385 36.25 -15.75 3.29
N TYR A 386 35.33 -16.66 2.96
CA TYR A 386 34.29 -17.13 3.89
C TYR A 386 34.79 -18.13 4.93
N ILE A 387 35.82 -18.93 4.63
CA ILE A 387 36.50 -19.77 5.62
C ILE A 387 37.13 -18.88 6.70
N GLY A 388 37.86 -17.83 6.30
CA GLY A 388 38.46 -16.87 7.22
C GLY A 388 37.40 -16.16 8.08
N LEU A 389 36.32 -15.66 7.46
CA LEU A 389 35.23 -15.01 8.18
C LEU A 389 34.61 -15.93 9.25
N LEU A 390 34.30 -17.19 8.90
CA LEU A 390 33.73 -18.12 9.87
C LEU A 390 34.69 -18.43 11.02
N GLN A 391 35.98 -18.65 10.73
CA GLN A 391 36.99 -18.89 11.76
C GLN A 391 37.09 -17.73 12.74
N GLU A 392 37.08 -16.49 12.25
CA GLU A 392 37.07 -15.30 13.11
C GLU A 392 35.79 -15.21 13.94
N SER A 393 34.61 -15.39 13.35
CA SER A 393 33.34 -15.30 14.09
C SER A 393 33.27 -16.36 15.21
N GLU A 394 33.72 -17.58 14.97
CA GLU A 394 33.80 -18.63 16.01
C GLU A 394 34.78 -18.28 17.12
N GLN A 395 35.96 -17.73 16.79
CA GLN A 395 36.91 -17.26 17.81
C GLN A 395 36.34 -16.14 18.67
N ARG A 396 35.56 -15.23 18.08
CA ARG A 396 34.89 -14.15 18.81
C ARG A 396 33.79 -14.71 19.72
N LEU A 397 33.04 -15.71 19.27
CA LEU A 397 32.07 -16.43 20.10
C LEU A 397 32.73 -17.09 21.32
N VAL A 398 33.89 -17.72 21.15
CA VAL A 398 34.67 -18.28 22.28
C VAL A 398 34.98 -17.20 23.32
N LYS A 399 35.45 -16.02 22.89
CA LYS A 399 35.74 -14.90 23.81
C LYS A 399 34.48 -14.43 24.55
N GLY A 400 33.40 -14.17 23.82
CA GLY A 400 32.15 -13.67 24.40
C GLY A 400 31.48 -14.67 25.35
N LEU A 401 31.48 -15.95 25.01
CA LEU A 401 30.91 -17.01 25.85
C LEU A 401 31.72 -17.21 27.15
N ASN A 402 33.06 -17.13 27.06
CA ASN A 402 33.90 -17.16 28.27
C ASN A 402 33.70 -15.92 29.14
N GLN A 403 33.50 -14.74 28.53
CA GLN A 403 33.18 -13.53 29.25
C GLN A 403 31.82 -13.64 29.96
N LEU A 404 30.77 -14.10 29.28
CA LEU A 404 29.46 -14.35 29.87
C LEU A 404 29.57 -15.35 31.05
N ALA A 405 30.31 -16.44 30.86
CA ALA A 405 30.54 -17.45 31.89
C ALA A 405 31.20 -16.90 33.15
N HIS A 406 32.12 -15.94 32.98
CA HIS A 406 32.84 -15.31 34.08
C HIS A 406 32.01 -14.21 34.76
N THR A 407 31.41 -13.31 33.99
CA THR A 407 30.65 -12.17 34.52
C THR A 407 29.36 -12.61 35.23
N HIS A 408 28.70 -13.65 34.74
CA HIS A 408 27.41 -14.11 35.27
C HIS A 408 27.52 -15.53 35.85
N ALA A 409 28.63 -15.84 36.52
CA ALA A 409 28.90 -17.15 37.09
C ALA A 409 27.88 -17.59 38.18
N GLU A 410 27.26 -16.63 38.86
CA GLU A 410 26.24 -16.86 39.90
C GLU A 410 24.87 -17.26 39.33
N GLU A 411 24.63 -17.03 38.03
CA GLU A 411 23.37 -17.39 37.38
C GLU A 411 23.34 -18.90 37.07
N PRO A 412 22.30 -19.64 37.55
CA PRO A 412 22.19 -21.06 37.30
C PRO A 412 22.28 -21.40 35.81
N ASP A 413 23.08 -22.42 35.50
CA ASP A 413 23.36 -22.95 34.16
C ASP A 413 24.13 -22.01 33.19
N ILE A 414 24.14 -20.69 33.39
CA ILE A 414 24.82 -19.75 32.47
C ILE A 414 26.31 -20.06 32.39
N GLY A 415 26.97 -20.18 33.54
CA GLY A 415 28.41 -20.44 33.60
C GLY A 415 28.81 -21.78 32.96
N THR A 416 28.02 -22.83 33.18
CA THR A 416 28.30 -24.19 32.67
C THR A 416 28.02 -24.31 31.18
N LEU A 417 26.86 -23.82 30.72
CA LEU A 417 26.46 -23.93 29.32
C LEU A 417 27.27 -22.99 28.42
N SER A 418 27.63 -21.80 28.90
CA SER A 418 28.50 -20.89 28.13
C SER A 418 29.90 -21.50 27.91
N ARG A 419 30.46 -22.20 28.91
CA ARG A 419 31.73 -22.95 28.74
C ARG A 419 31.59 -24.13 27.78
N LEU A 420 30.45 -24.83 27.81
CA LEU A 420 30.16 -25.89 26.85
C LEU A 420 30.10 -25.34 25.41
N PHE A 421 29.38 -24.24 25.19
CA PHE A 421 29.28 -23.62 23.87
C PHE A 421 30.61 -23.03 23.40
N ALA A 422 31.39 -22.44 24.30
CA ALA A 422 32.75 -22.00 23.97
C ALA A 422 33.61 -23.18 23.49
N SER A 423 33.45 -24.38 24.07
CA SER A 423 34.15 -25.58 23.59
C SER A 423 33.70 -26.01 22.19
N TRP A 424 32.42 -25.83 21.84
CA TRP A 424 31.89 -26.14 20.52
C TRP A 424 32.46 -25.21 19.46
N SER A 425 32.41 -23.90 19.70
CA SER A 425 33.03 -22.91 18.80
C SER A 425 34.55 -23.11 18.68
N GLN A 426 35.23 -23.49 19.75
CA GLN A 426 36.66 -23.84 19.69
C GLN A 426 36.93 -25.07 18.81
N ASN A 427 36.07 -26.09 18.88
CA ASN A 427 36.16 -27.26 18.01
C ASN A 427 35.84 -26.92 16.55
N ALA A 428 34.91 -25.98 16.30
CA ALA A 428 34.60 -25.50 14.95
C ALA A 428 35.82 -24.82 14.30
N VAL A 429 36.53 -23.96 15.04
CA VAL A 429 37.78 -23.34 14.57
C VAL A 429 38.81 -24.40 14.17
N GLN A 430 38.98 -25.45 14.99
CA GLN A 430 39.90 -26.55 14.71
C GLN A 430 39.47 -27.38 13.49
N ALA A 431 38.17 -27.64 13.35
CA ALA A 431 37.61 -28.40 12.23
C ALA A 431 37.76 -27.67 10.88
N LEU A 432 37.86 -26.34 10.89
CA LEU A 432 38.08 -25.54 9.68
C LEU A 432 39.54 -25.50 9.22
N GLN A 433 40.49 -25.80 10.10
CA GLN A 433 41.92 -25.66 9.85
C GLN A 433 42.45 -26.44 8.62
N PRO A 434 42.06 -27.71 8.36
CA PRO A 434 42.49 -28.42 7.15
C PRO A 434 42.04 -27.75 5.85
N PHE A 435 40.87 -27.10 5.87
CA PHE A 435 40.30 -26.43 4.70
C PHE A 435 40.93 -25.06 4.45
N THR A 436 41.39 -24.39 5.51
CA THR A 436 42.25 -23.21 5.39
C THR A 436 43.55 -23.53 4.66
N GLU A 437 44.17 -24.68 4.94
CA GLU A 437 45.37 -25.14 4.24
C GLU A 437 45.08 -25.52 2.78
N GLN A 438 43.92 -26.12 2.51
CA GLN A 438 43.51 -26.57 1.18
C GLN A 438 43.07 -25.43 0.24
N TYR A 439 42.30 -24.47 0.75
CA TYR A 439 41.67 -23.41 -0.06
C TYR A 439 42.28 -22.02 0.15
N GLY A 440 43.12 -21.86 1.17
CA GLY A 440 43.68 -20.59 1.61
C GLY A 440 42.79 -19.85 2.62
N GLU A 441 43.38 -18.85 3.28
CA GLU A 441 42.70 -17.88 4.13
C GLU A 441 42.89 -16.49 3.54
N ARG A 442 41.82 -15.70 3.45
CA ARG A 442 41.95 -14.27 3.19
C ARG A 442 41.34 -13.49 4.34
N GLN A 443 42.19 -12.82 5.12
CA GLN A 443 41.75 -11.83 6.11
C GLN A 443 41.28 -10.56 5.37
N ALA A 444 40.04 -10.58 4.90
CA ALA A 444 39.34 -9.37 4.51
C ALA A 444 38.80 -8.74 5.80
N GLY A 445 39.51 -7.74 6.32
CA GLY A 445 39.18 -7.09 7.58
C GLY A 445 37.77 -6.50 7.59
N GLU A 446 36.80 -7.24 8.15
CA GLU A 446 35.69 -6.64 8.88
C GLU A 446 36.15 -6.38 10.32
N PRO A 447 36.06 -5.15 10.81
CA PRO A 447 37.06 -4.64 11.73
C PRO A 447 36.79 -5.10 13.16
N GLU A 448 37.85 -5.06 13.97
CA GLU A 448 37.88 -5.00 15.45
C GLU A 448 36.78 -4.11 16.11
N ARG A 449 36.05 -3.31 15.31
CA ARG A 449 34.84 -2.57 15.67
C ARG A 449 33.72 -3.44 16.24
N LEU A 450 33.53 -4.68 15.76
CA LEU A 450 32.44 -5.53 16.29
C LEU A 450 32.76 -6.01 17.72
N ASP A 451 34.01 -6.41 17.97
CA ASP A 451 34.50 -6.74 19.32
C ASP A 451 34.33 -5.54 20.27
N ALA A 452 34.70 -4.33 19.82
CA ALA A 452 34.54 -3.11 20.60
C ALA A 452 33.06 -2.75 20.86
N ALA A 453 32.14 -3.14 19.96
CA ALA A 453 30.72 -2.83 20.07
C ALA A 453 29.92 -3.87 20.88
N LEU A 454 30.28 -5.16 20.79
CA LEU A 454 29.50 -6.27 21.33
C LEU A 454 30.16 -6.91 22.58
N LEU A 455 31.50 -6.99 22.66
CA LEU A 455 32.22 -7.59 23.80
C LEU A 455 32.53 -6.58 24.91
N ILE A 456 31.59 -5.68 25.19
CA ILE A 456 31.74 -4.64 26.22
C ILE A 456 31.76 -5.31 27.62
N PRO A 457 32.78 -5.07 28.46
CA PRO A 457 32.78 -5.50 29.86
C PRO A 457 31.62 -4.88 30.62
N ARG A 458 30.80 -5.72 31.26
CA ARG A 458 29.64 -5.28 32.06
C ARG A 458 29.74 -5.83 33.48
N LYS A 459 29.14 -5.15 34.44
CA LYS A 459 29.00 -5.65 35.81
C LYS A 459 27.88 -6.71 35.87
N PRO A 460 27.97 -7.70 36.78
CA PRO A 460 26.88 -8.65 37.00
C PRO A 460 25.55 -7.93 37.31
N GLY A 461 24.44 -8.49 36.87
CA GLY A 461 23.09 -7.95 37.09
C GLY A 461 22.13 -8.28 35.95
N GLY A 462 20.82 -8.35 36.24
CA GLY A 462 19.81 -8.86 35.29
C GLY A 462 19.75 -8.12 33.95
N PHE A 463 19.82 -6.78 33.96
CA PHE A 463 19.83 -6.00 32.70
C PHE A 463 21.11 -6.21 31.88
N ASN A 464 22.26 -6.31 32.55
CA ASN A 464 23.53 -6.56 31.87
C ASN A 464 23.64 -7.99 31.34
N LEU A 465 23.06 -8.97 32.04
CA LEU A 465 22.92 -10.35 31.56
C LEU A 465 22.13 -10.38 30.24
N LEU A 466 20.99 -9.69 30.20
CA LEU A 466 20.15 -9.60 29.00
C LEU A 466 20.93 -9.01 27.81
N ARG A 467 21.73 -7.97 28.05
CA ARG A 467 22.58 -7.37 27.01
C ARG A 467 23.69 -8.31 26.55
N HIS A 468 24.39 -9.00 27.46
CA HIS A 468 25.42 -9.98 27.08
C HIS A 468 24.84 -11.14 26.28
N LEU A 469 23.67 -11.67 26.66
CA LEU A 469 23.00 -12.73 25.91
C LEU A 469 22.57 -12.26 24.50
N HIS A 470 22.07 -11.03 24.39
CA HIS A 470 21.69 -10.44 23.10
C HIS A 470 22.88 -10.23 22.17
N ASP A 471 23.99 -9.68 22.68
CA ASP A 471 25.20 -9.46 21.91
C ASP A 471 25.75 -10.78 21.35
N LEU A 472 25.77 -11.83 22.18
CA LEU A 472 26.15 -13.19 21.75
C LEU A 472 25.19 -13.78 20.72
N TRP A 473 23.89 -13.54 20.87
CA TRP A 473 22.91 -14.01 19.89
C TRP A 473 23.13 -13.39 18.52
N LEU A 474 23.49 -12.09 18.44
CA LEU A 474 23.86 -11.44 17.18
C LEU A 474 25.11 -12.09 16.55
N MET A 475 26.15 -12.36 17.35
CA MET A 475 27.40 -12.98 16.88
C MET A 475 27.19 -14.40 16.35
N VAL A 476 26.31 -15.20 16.97
CA VAL A 476 25.99 -16.54 16.47
C VAL A 476 25.25 -16.46 15.13
N ASN A 477 24.35 -15.48 14.96
CA ASN A 477 23.61 -15.30 13.70
C ASN A 477 24.52 -14.79 12.56
N GLU A 478 25.52 -13.97 12.85
CA GLU A 478 26.55 -13.60 11.88
C GLU A 478 27.29 -14.85 11.37
N SER A 479 27.70 -15.73 12.28
CA SER A 479 28.41 -16.98 11.93
C SER A 479 27.58 -17.89 11.03
N LEU A 480 26.26 -17.92 11.20
CA LEU A 480 25.34 -18.72 10.37
C LEU A 480 25.33 -18.28 8.90
N ILE A 481 25.58 -17.00 8.60
CA ILE A 481 25.63 -16.50 7.22
C ILE A 481 26.82 -17.11 6.48
N SER A 482 28.01 -17.10 7.10
CA SER A 482 29.23 -17.70 6.53
C SER A 482 29.09 -19.22 6.37
N ILE A 483 28.44 -19.88 7.34
CA ILE A 483 28.14 -21.32 7.28
C ILE A 483 27.25 -21.65 6.07
N ASP A 484 26.17 -20.89 5.84
CA ASP A 484 25.26 -21.16 4.72
C ASP A 484 25.96 -20.95 3.35
N VAL A 485 26.85 -19.94 3.24
CA VAL A 485 27.65 -19.73 2.02
C VAL A 485 28.62 -20.90 1.80
N LEU A 486 29.33 -21.33 2.84
CA LEU A 486 30.29 -22.45 2.75
C LEU A 486 29.60 -23.79 2.47
N GLU A 487 28.37 -23.99 2.93
CA GLU A 487 27.59 -25.20 2.62
C GLU A 487 27.21 -25.26 1.12
N GLN A 488 26.88 -24.13 0.50
CA GLN A 488 26.64 -24.09 -0.95
C GLN A 488 27.94 -24.26 -1.73
N ALA A 489 29.03 -23.67 -1.25
CA ALA A 489 30.34 -23.77 -1.87
C ALA A 489 30.87 -25.22 -1.85
N SER A 490 30.74 -25.94 -0.73
CA SER A 490 31.16 -27.34 -0.61
C SER A 490 30.42 -28.25 -1.59
N LYS A 491 29.10 -28.07 -1.74
CA LYS A 491 28.27 -28.78 -2.72
C LYS A 491 28.67 -28.47 -4.17
N ALA A 492 28.94 -27.21 -4.47
CA ALA A 492 29.38 -26.78 -5.79
C ALA A 492 30.76 -27.35 -6.16
N LEU A 493 31.68 -27.40 -5.19
CA LEU A 493 33.02 -27.99 -5.33
C LEU A 493 33.02 -29.52 -5.26
N ARG A 494 31.91 -30.12 -4.81
CA ARG A 494 31.78 -31.57 -4.51
C ARG A 494 32.78 -32.04 -3.45
N ASP A 495 33.11 -31.19 -2.48
CA ASP A 495 33.96 -31.53 -1.35
C ASP A 495 33.11 -32.03 -0.18
N GLN A 496 33.07 -33.37 -0.03
CA GLN A 496 32.26 -34.04 0.99
C GLN A 496 32.81 -33.85 2.41
N GLU A 497 34.11 -33.65 2.57
CA GLU A 497 34.74 -33.45 3.88
C GLU A 497 34.39 -32.06 4.42
N LEU A 498 34.46 -31.04 3.55
CA LEU A 498 34.03 -29.69 3.89
C LEU A 498 32.52 -29.63 4.17
N GLU A 499 31.69 -30.30 3.36
CA GLU A 499 30.24 -30.37 3.58
C GLU A 499 29.91 -30.99 4.95
N ALA A 500 30.57 -32.08 5.33
CA ALA A 500 30.38 -32.72 6.62
C ALA A 500 30.81 -31.82 7.80
N ALA A 501 31.97 -31.15 7.68
CA ALA A 501 32.46 -30.23 8.70
C ALA A 501 31.52 -29.03 8.90
N ILE A 502 31.11 -28.37 7.81
CA ILE A 502 30.19 -27.23 7.85
C ILE A 502 28.81 -27.65 8.38
N GLY A 503 28.31 -28.83 7.98
CA GLY A 503 27.05 -29.37 8.50
C GLY A 503 27.08 -29.59 10.02
N HIS A 504 28.20 -30.05 10.57
CA HIS A 504 28.36 -30.22 12.01
C HIS A 504 28.39 -28.88 12.75
N ILE A 505 29.17 -27.91 12.25
CA ILE A 505 29.27 -26.56 12.83
C ILE A 505 27.90 -25.88 12.81
N ARG A 506 27.17 -25.98 11.69
CA ARG A 506 25.80 -25.47 11.54
C ARG A 506 24.87 -25.98 12.64
N GLN A 507 24.87 -27.28 12.88
CA GLN A 507 24.01 -27.90 13.88
C GLN A 507 24.31 -27.37 15.29
N GLN A 508 25.60 -27.17 15.63
CA GLN A 508 26.00 -26.63 16.92
C GLN A 508 25.57 -25.16 17.06
N ASN A 509 25.83 -24.32 16.06
CA ASN A 509 25.50 -22.90 16.10
C ASN A 509 24.00 -22.63 16.14
N GLN A 510 23.20 -23.43 15.44
CA GLN A 510 21.74 -23.35 15.56
C GLN A 510 21.26 -23.64 16.99
N ARG A 511 21.86 -24.64 17.67
CA ARG A 511 21.54 -24.94 19.07
C ARG A 511 21.98 -23.81 20.00
N GLN A 512 23.15 -23.22 19.78
CA GLN A 512 23.61 -22.05 20.53
C GLN A 512 22.64 -20.87 20.38
N ALA A 513 22.22 -20.55 19.15
CA ALA A 513 21.29 -19.46 18.86
C ALA A 513 19.92 -19.66 19.54
N VAL A 514 19.37 -20.88 19.45
CA VAL A 514 18.10 -21.23 20.09
C VAL A 514 18.20 -21.10 21.61
N TRP A 515 19.30 -21.57 22.22
CA TRP A 515 19.50 -21.45 23.66
C TRP A 515 19.63 -19.98 24.10
N LEU A 516 20.45 -19.19 23.41
CA LEU A 516 20.65 -17.77 23.71
C LEU A 516 19.33 -17.01 23.64
N TRP A 517 18.55 -17.21 22.57
CA TRP A 517 17.23 -16.60 22.43
C TRP A 517 16.26 -17.01 23.53
N THR A 518 16.25 -18.30 23.88
CA THR A 518 15.41 -18.82 24.97
C THR A 518 15.78 -18.17 26.31
N ARG A 519 17.08 -18.02 26.60
CA ARG A 519 17.55 -17.35 27.82
C ARG A 519 17.25 -15.86 27.84
N ILE A 520 17.36 -15.15 26.71
CA ILE A 520 16.93 -13.74 26.58
C ILE A 520 15.45 -13.60 27.01
N ARG A 521 14.57 -14.48 26.51
CA ARG A 521 13.13 -14.44 26.87
C ARG A 521 12.86 -14.75 28.34
N GLN A 522 13.68 -15.60 28.97
CA GLN A 522 13.56 -15.93 30.40
C GLN A 522 14.12 -14.82 31.30
N ALA A 523 15.21 -14.17 30.91
CA ALA A 523 15.83 -13.09 31.67
C ALA A 523 15.06 -11.76 31.53
N ALA A 524 14.38 -11.52 30.41
CA ALA A 524 13.70 -10.25 30.14
C ALA A 524 12.69 -9.83 31.23
N PRO A 525 11.79 -10.70 31.75
CA PRO A 525 10.87 -10.31 32.82
C PRO A 525 11.57 -9.90 34.11
N GLN A 526 12.71 -10.52 34.45
CA GLN A 526 13.45 -10.25 35.69
C GLN A 526 14.07 -8.85 35.71
N THR A 527 14.34 -8.27 34.53
CA THR A 527 14.83 -6.88 34.42
C THR A 527 13.81 -5.83 34.84
N LEU A 528 12.53 -6.18 34.93
CA LEU A 528 11.45 -5.27 35.33
C LEU A 528 11.24 -5.22 36.86
N VAL A 529 11.85 -6.12 37.63
CA VAL A 529 11.47 -6.38 39.05
C VAL A 529 12.62 -6.17 40.05
N VAL A 530 13.86 -5.98 39.59
CA VAL A 530 15.01 -5.74 40.48
C VAL A 530 15.27 -4.23 40.61
N PRO A 531 15.16 -3.63 41.81
CA PRO A 531 15.58 -2.24 42.01
C PRO A 531 17.08 -2.12 41.75
N SER A 532 17.46 -1.09 41.01
CA SER A 532 18.85 -0.74 40.66
C SER A 532 19.79 -0.64 41.85
#